data_AF-S8CKJ7-F1
#
_entry.id   AF-S8CKJ7-F1
#
_cell.length_a   1.000
_cell.length_b   1.000
_cell.length_c   1.000
_cell.angle_alpha   90.00
_cell.angle_beta   90.00
_cell.angle_gamma   90.00
#
_symmetry.space_group_name_H-M   'P 1'
#
loop_
_entity.id
_entity.type
_entity.pdbx_description
1 polymer ?
#
loop_
_entity_poly.entity_id
_entity_poly.type
_entity_poly.pdbx_seq_one_letter_code
_entity_poly.pdbx_strand_id
1 'polypeptide(L)' 'SKGQALADEYGIKFFETSAKTNLNVEEVFFSIARDIKQRLSDTDHKAEQPTSIKINHPNGGGSG' A
#
# COMPACT_ATOMS: atom_id res chain seq x y z
N SER A 1 -9.35 -21.39 -12.68
CA SER A 1 -10.73 -21.33 -13.20
C SER A 1 -10.89 -20.10 -14.11
N LYS A 2 -12.03 -19.90 -14.78
CA LYS A 2 -12.28 -18.67 -15.57
C LYS A 2 -12.17 -17.40 -14.71
N GLY A 3 -12.57 -17.49 -13.44
CA GLY A 3 -12.45 -16.41 -12.46
C GLY A 3 -10.98 -16.03 -12.18
N GLN A 4 -10.10 -17.02 -11.98
CA GLN A 4 -8.66 -16.77 -11.81
C GLN A 4 -8.06 -16.00 -12.99
N ALA A 5 -8.34 -16.45 -14.22
CA ALA A 5 -7.78 -15.81 -15.42
C ALA A 5 -8.21 -14.34 -15.54
N LEU A 6 -9.45 -14.01 -15.19
CA LEU A 6 -9.94 -12.64 -15.19
C LEU A 6 -9.28 -11.79 -14.09
N ALA A 7 -9.07 -12.38 -12.92
CA ALA A 7 -8.39 -11.70 -11.82
C ALA A 7 -6.93 -11.38 -12.16
N ASP A 8 -6.24 -12.32 -12.83
CA ASP A 8 -4.88 -12.12 -13.33
C ASP A 8 -4.84 -10.97 -14.35
N GLU A 9 -5.83 -10.88 -15.24
CA GLU A 9 -5.96 -9.79 -16.22
C GLU A 9 -6.11 -8.41 -15.56
N TYR A 10 -6.90 -8.31 -14.49
CA TYR A 10 -7.09 -7.06 -13.74
C TYR A 10 -6.04 -6.81 -12.65
N GLY A 11 -5.10 -7.74 -12.43
CA GLY A 11 -4.12 -7.67 -11.34
C GLY A 11 -4.76 -7.66 -9.95
N ILE A 12 -5.90 -8.31 -9.78
CA ILE A 12 -6.61 -8.44 -8.49
C ILE A 12 -6.48 -9.85 -7.95
N LYS A 13 -6.62 -10.00 -6.62
CA LYS A 13 -6.62 -11.33 -5.98
C LYS A 13 -7.94 -12.06 -6.27
N PHE A 14 -7.85 -13.36 -6.48
CA PHE A 14 -8.99 -14.26 -6.65
C PHE A 14 -9.07 -15.24 -5.48
N PHE A 15 -10.30 -15.54 -5.04
CA PHE A 15 -10.54 -16.51 -3.98
C PHE A 15 -11.77 -17.35 -4.31
N GLU A 16 -11.64 -18.68 -4.24
CA GLU A 16 -12.78 -19.60 -4.30
C GLU A 16 -13.20 -19.94 -2.86
N THR A 17 -14.46 -19.68 -2.52
CA THR A 17 -15.00 -19.88 -1.17
C THR A 17 -16.34 -20.62 -1.22
N SER A 18 -16.72 -21.23 -0.11
CA SER A 18 -18.06 -21.81 0.05
C SER A 18 -18.62 -21.49 1.42
N ALA A 19 -19.57 -20.55 1.45
CA ALA A 19 -20.30 -20.19 2.66
C ALA A 19 -21.04 -21.39 3.28
N LYS A 20 -21.52 -22.33 2.45
CA LYS A 20 -22.24 -23.52 2.91
C LYS A 20 -21.34 -24.49 3.71
N THR A 21 -20.06 -24.55 3.38
CA THR A 21 -19.10 -25.50 3.99
C THR A 21 -18.04 -24.80 4.84
N ASN A 22 -18.16 -23.48 5.02
CA ASN A 22 -17.15 -22.62 5.63
C ASN A 22 -15.76 -22.72 4.97
N LEU A 23 -15.70 -23.09 3.68
CA LEU A 23 -14.44 -23.22 2.95
C LEU A 23 -13.89 -21.83 2.62
N ASN A 24 -12.65 -21.59 3.04
CA ASN A 24 -11.85 -20.39 2.75
C ASN A 24 -12.45 -19.05 3.23
N VAL A 25 -13.54 -19.06 3.98
CA VAL A 25 -14.23 -17.82 4.40
C VAL A 25 -13.37 -16.99 5.34
N GLU A 26 -12.79 -17.62 6.37
CA GLU A 26 -11.92 -16.94 7.34
C GLU A 26 -10.63 -16.41 6.70
N GLU A 27 -9.99 -17.24 5.87
CA GLU A 27 -8.75 -16.86 5.18
C GLU A 27 -8.96 -15.62 4.31
N VAL A 28 -10.03 -15.59 3.52
CA VAL A 28 -10.38 -14.45 2.66
C VAL A 28 -10.67 -13.21 3.50
N PHE A 29 -11.45 -13.34 4.56
CA PHE A 29 -11.76 -12.23 5.45
C PHE A 29 -10.48 -11.60 6.02
N PHE A 30 -9.57 -12.41 6.56
CA PHE A 30 -8.31 -11.90 7.11
C PHE A 30 -7.36 -11.38 6.04
N SER A 31 -7.33 -11.97 4.83
CA SER A 31 -6.53 -11.45 3.72
C SER A 31 -6.95 -10.03 3.36
N ILE A 32 -8.26 -9.78 3.22
CA ILE A 32 -8.79 -8.46 2.87
C ILE A 32 -8.50 -7.45 3.98
N ALA A 33 -8.73 -7.84 5.25
CA ALA A 33 -8.49 -6.97 6.39
C ALA A 33 -7.01 -6.56 6.51
N ARG A 34 -6.08 -7.51 6.30
CA ARG A 34 -4.63 -7.24 6.30
C ARG A 34 -4.24 -6.29 5.17
N ASP A 35 -4.75 -6.52 3.96
CA ASP A 35 -4.46 -5.66 2.80
C ASP A 35 -4.96 -4.22 3.01
N ILE A 36 -6.11 -4.03 3.65
CA ILE A 36 -6.62 -2.68 3.98
C ILE A 36 -5.73 -2.02 5.03
N LYS A 37 -5.43 -2.73 6.12
CA LYS A 37 -4.59 -2.22 7.20
C LYS A 37 -3.21 -1.79 6.68
N GLN A 38 -2.57 -2.62 5.85
CA GLN A 38 -1.27 -2.31 5.27
C GLN A 38 -1.33 -1.06 4.38
N ARG A 39 -2.33 -0.95 3.50
CA ARG A 39 -2.51 0.23 2.63
C ARG A 39 -2.72 1.52 3.41
N LEU A 40 -3.44 1.46 4.54
CA LEU A 40 -3.60 2.62 5.42
C LEU A 40 -2.25 3.03 6.02
N SER A 41 -1.51 2.09 6.60
CA SER A 41 -0.17 2.37 7.15
C SER A 41 0.79 2.93 6.10
N ASP A 42 0.84 2.34 4.90
CA ASP A 42 1.71 2.82 3.81
C ASP A 42 1.35 4.24 3.34
N THR A 43 0.06 4.61 3.44
CA THR A 43 -0.41 5.96 3.10
C THR A 43 0.02 6.97 4.14
N ASP A 44 -0.10 6.63 5.43
CA ASP A 44 0.34 7.49 6.55
C ASP A 44 1.86 7.73 6.49
N HIS A 45 2.66 6.72 6.13
CA HIS A 45 4.12 6.83 6.02
C HIS A 45 4.61 7.66 4.83
N LYS A 46 3.78 7.94 3.82
CA LYS A 46 4.20 8.74 2.65
C LYS A 46 4.05 10.25 2.85
N ALA A 47 3.39 10.68 3.94
CA ALA A 47 3.18 12.09 4.24
C ALA A 47 4.42 12.80 4.83
N GLU A 48 5.49 12.07 5.18
CA GLU A 48 6.66 12.63 5.86
C GLU A 48 7.97 12.35 5.10
N GLN A 49 8.16 12.99 3.96
CA GLN A 49 9.50 13.48 3.64
C GLN A 49 9.47 15.00 3.74
N PRO A 50 9.85 15.58 4.90
CA PRO A 50 10.14 17.00 4.95
C PRO A 50 11.37 17.19 4.05
N THR A 51 11.15 17.69 2.83
CA THR A 51 12.22 18.27 2.02
C THR A 51 12.74 19.46 2.80
N SER A 52 13.67 19.22 3.72
CA SER A 52 14.40 20.29 4.39
C SER A 52 15.13 21.05 3.29
N ILE A 53 14.58 22.19 2.89
CA ILE A 53 15.28 23.13 2.02
C ILE A 53 16.44 23.65 2.86
N LYS A 54 17.62 23.03 2.71
CA LYS A 54 18.86 23.55 3.28
C LYS A 54 19.22 24.79 2.48
N ILE A 55 18.75 25.95 2.94
CA ILE A 55 19.17 27.26 2.44
C ILE A 55 20.63 27.44 2.89
N ASN A 56 21.56 26.95 2.07
CA ASN A 56 22.97 27.28 2.21
C ASN A 56 23.07 28.79 1.98
N HIS A 57 23.43 29.54 3.02
CA HIS A 57 23.76 30.96 2.90
C HIS A 57 25.15 31.04 2.26
N PRO A 58 25.32 31.48 1.01
CA PRO A 58 26.62 31.95 0.62
C PRO A 58 26.80 33.36 1.17
N ASN A 59 28.01 33.61 1.63
CA ASN A 59 28.65 34.91 1.63
C ASN A 59 28.64 35.70 2.95
N GLY A 60 29.34 35.15 3.94
CA GLY A 60 30.33 35.96 4.65
C GLY A 60 31.66 35.93 3.88
N GLY A 61 32.18 37.09 3.48
CA GLY A 61 33.49 37.21 2.84
C GLY A 61 33.69 38.60 2.22
N GLY A 62 34.43 39.46 2.91
CA GLY A 62 34.56 40.89 2.61
C GLY A 62 35.47 41.26 1.44
N SER A 63 35.54 42.57 1.20
CA SER A 63 36.67 43.33 0.64
C SER A 63 36.20 44.76 0.35
N GLY A 64 36.79 45.76 1.02
CA GLY A 64 36.55 47.20 0.79
C GLY A 64 36.53 48.00 2.08
#